data_AF-A0A8T4MC49-F1
#
_entry.id   AF-A0A8T4MC49-F1
#
_cell.length_a   1.000
_cell.length_b   1.000
_cell.length_c   1.000
_cell.angle_alpha   90.00
_cell.angle_beta   90.00
_cell.angle_gamma   90.00
#
_symmetry.space_group_name_H-M   'P 1'
#
loop_
_entity.id
_entity.type
_entity.pdbx_description
1 polymer ?
#
loop_
_entity_poly.entity_id
_entity_poly.type
_entity_poly.pdbx_seq_one_letter_code
_entity_poly.pdbx_strand_id
1 'polypeptide(L)'
;MKKRYFVLALMLVLVLLPVISAEKTTIAILTVPHHEVQVIAFDPSNPNAELLGRAKNFSNRWGEINFTLDIEKNFNLKIFIKNEGETVIKKQYDENYEAGEDLFFELMPDGMEPVVKPAWMFPAQPETSNETIENITETNSTEEVIEETTEEGEGILAITGKAIEKITEKIFVKNTLYYVLGIIVLGGMIVFGLKLKNKPKKEEYFNKEIKIKKLSELRAEQAEERKNKDEAIEEKSQSLKEAEEKLKKIQEEISSLKGKDRETKLKQEIIEKERELMKLRNEKY
;
A
#
# COMPACT_ATOMS: atom_id res chain seq x y z
N MET A 1 -19.11 -9.19 -31.44
CA MET A 1 -18.02 -9.39 -30.45
C MET A 1 -17.57 -8.10 -29.75
N LYS A 2 -17.49 -6.94 -30.43
CA LYS A 2 -16.98 -5.67 -29.84
C LYS A 2 -17.74 -5.19 -28.58
N LYS A 3 -19.07 -5.36 -28.54
CA LYS A 3 -19.90 -4.97 -27.37
C LYS A 3 -19.59 -5.77 -26.09
N ARG A 4 -19.21 -7.04 -26.21
CA ARG A 4 -18.93 -7.91 -25.05
C ARG A 4 -17.65 -7.49 -24.33
N TYR A 5 -16.60 -7.13 -25.07
CA TYR A 5 -15.35 -6.63 -24.49
C TYR A 5 -15.50 -5.26 -23.83
N PHE A 6 -16.32 -4.38 -24.41
CA PHE A 6 -16.62 -3.09 -23.80
C PHE A 6 -17.36 -3.25 -22.46
N VAL A 7 -18.36 -4.14 -22.40
CA VAL A 7 -19.07 -4.46 -21.15
C VAL A 7 -18.12 -5.07 -20.12
N LEU A 8 -17.22 -5.97 -20.54
CA LEU A 8 -16.21 -6.56 -19.65
C LEU A 8 -15.22 -5.52 -19.11
N ALA A 9 -14.76 -4.59 -19.94
CA ALA A 9 -13.88 -3.51 -19.53
C ALA A 9 -14.58 -2.53 -18.57
N LEU A 10 -15.84 -2.17 -18.85
CA LEU A 10 -16.65 -1.32 -17.98
C LEU A 10 -16.89 -1.99 -16.62
N MET A 11 -17.19 -3.29 -16.62
CA MET A 11 -17.37 -4.07 -15.40
C MET A 11 -16.08 -4.18 -14.60
N LEU A 12 -14.93 -4.35 -15.26
CA LEU A 12 -13.61 -4.34 -14.59
C LEU A 12 -13.34 -2.99 -13.92
N VAL A 13 -13.64 -1.87 -14.59
CA VAL A 13 -13.48 -0.53 -14.01
C VAL A 13 -14.41 -0.36 -12.80
N LEU A 14 -15.68 -0.77 -12.90
CA LEU A 14 -16.64 -0.72 -11.79
C LEU A 14 -16.21 -1.54 -10.57
N VAL A 15 -15.57 -2.69 -10.78
CA VAL A 15 -15.04 -3.54 -9.70
C VAL A 15 -13.77 -2.95 -9.07
N LEU A 16 -13.02 -2.11 -9.79
CA LEU A 16 -11.80 -1.47 -9.29
C LEU A 16 -12.04 -0.14 -8.56
N LEU A 17 -13.20 0.52 -8.77
CA LEU A 17 -13.56 1.78 -8.08
C LEU A 17 -13.62 1.70 -6.53
N PRO A 18 -14.12 0.64 -5.88
CA PRO A 18 -14.28 0.64 -4.43
C PRO A 18 -12.98 0.49 -3.60
N VAL A 19 -11.80 0.36 -4.22
CA VAL A 19 -10.54 0.11 -3.49
C VAL A 19 -9.92 1.38 -2.89
N ILE A 20 -10.48 2.57 -3.13
CA ILE A 20 -9.81 3.86 -2.87
C ILE A 20 -10.22 4.52 -1.54
N SER A 21 -11.23 4.03 -0.81
CA SER A 21 -11.89 4.86 0.23
C SER A 21 -11.51 4.57 1.69
N ALA A 22 -10.30 4.09 1.98
CA ALA A 22 -9.77 4.09 3.34
C ALA A 22 -8.77 5.23 3.48
N GLU A 23 -9.20 6.34 4.09
CA GLU A 23 -8.33 7.48 4.35
C GLU A 23 -7.60 7.28 5.69
N LYS A 24 -6.27 7.46 5.66
CA LYS A 24 -5.43 7.37 6.86
C LYS A 24 -5.51 8.69 7.61
N THR A 25 -6.05 8.65 8.81
CA THR A 25 -6.14 9.79 9.71
C THR A 25 -4.95 9.76 10.67
N THR A 26 -4.14 10.82 10.70
CA THR A 26 -3.02 10.94 11.63
C THR A 26 -3.45 11.73 12.85
N ILE A 27 -3.20 11.19 14.04
CA ILE A 27 -3.54 11.85 15.31
C ILE A 27 -2.26 12.00 16.13
N ALA A 28 -1.80 13.23 16.24
CA ALA A 28 -0.66 13.63 17.05
C ALA A 28 -1.15 14.12 18.42
N ILE A 29 -0.62 13.56 19.49
CA ILE A 29 -0.95 13.95 20.86
C ILE A 29 0.33 14.33 21.59
N LEU A 30 0.33 15.51 22.20
CA LEU A 30 1.37 15.96 23.14
C LEU A 30 0.84 15.80 24.57
N THR A 31 1.53 15.00 25.38
CA THR A 31 1.14 14.70 26.76
C THR A 31 2.38 14.55 27.65
N VAL A 32 2.26 13.90 28.80
CA VAL A 32 3.38 13.63 29.73
C VAL A 32 4.24 12.49 29.18
N PRO A 33 5.57 12.54 29.33
CA PRO A 33 6.46 11.46 28.90
C PRO A 33 6.13 10.10 29.52
N HIS A 34 6.36 9.02 28.78
CA HIS A 34 6.25 7.63 29.23
C HIS A 34 4.85 7.20 29.73
N HIS A 35 3.80 7.88 29.30
CA HIS A 35 2.42 7.51 29.62
C HIS A 35 1.81 6.67 28.49
N GLU A 36 0.92 5.73 28.85
CA GLU A 36 0.13 4.99 27.86
C GLU A 36 -1.01 5.88 27.38
N VAL A 37 -1.05 6.16 26.09
CA VAL A 37 -2.13 6.90 25.44
C VAL A 37 -2.98 5.92 24.64
N GLN A 38 -4.28 5.97 24.85
CA GLN A 38 -5.26 5.18 24.12
C GLN A 38 -6.24 6.11 23.43
N VAL A 39 -6.34 5.97 22.11
CA VAL A 39 -7.23 6.73 21.25
C VAL A 39 -8.34 5.81 20.77
N ILE A 40 -9.58 6.29 20.86
CA ILE A 40 -10.78 5.59 20.40
C ILE A 40 -11.57 6.54 19.49
N ALA A 41 -11.76 6.13 18.24
CA ALA A 41 -12.64 6.82 17.30
C ALA A 41 -14.01 6.11 17.27
N PHE A 42 -15.09 6.88 17.29
CA PHE A 42 -16.46 6.35 17.30
C PHE A 42 -17.38 7.16 16.38
N ASP A 43 -18.46 6.53 15.91
CA ASP A 43 -19.42 7.15 15.00
C ASP A 43 -20.28 8.22 15.75
N PRO A 44 -20.26 9.50 15.32
CA PRO A 44 -21.06 10.56 15.91
C PRO A 44 -22.56 10.39 15.69
N SER A 45 -22.94 9.72 14.62
CA SER A 45 -24.34 9.56 14.20
C SER A 45 -25.04 8.44 14.97
N ASN A 46 -24.28 7.52 15.58
CA ASN A 46 -24.81 6.37 16.27
C ASN A 46 -24.89 6.63 17.79
N PRO A 47 -26.10 6.64 18.40
CA PRO A 47 -26.25 6.88 19.85
C PRO A 47 -25.56 5.81 20.71
N ASN A 48 -25.25 4.64 20.14
CA ASN A 48 -24.52 3.58 20.83
C ASN A 48 -22.98 3.73 20.73
N ALA A 49 -22.48 4.82 20.13
CA ALA A 49 -21.05 5.10 19.94
C ALA A 49 -20.31 3.90 19.31
N GLU A 50 -20.74 3.51 18.10
CA GLU A 50 -20.11 2.43 17.36
C GLU A 50 -18.61 2.68 17.19
N LEU A 51 -17.80 1.69 17.56
CA LEU A 51 -16.36 1.79 17.51
C LEU A 51 -15.88 1.72 16.06
N LEU A 52 -15.29 2.81 15.58
CA LEU A 52 -14.67 2.87 14.24
C LEU A 52 -13.22 2.42 14.28
N GLY A 53 -12.50 2.76 15.35
CA GLY A 53 -11.08 2.40 15.50
C GLY A 53 -10.57 2.59 16.91
N ARG A 54 -9.53 1.83 17.27
CA ARG A 54 -8.76 2.09 18.50
C ARG A 54 -7.28 1.88 18.24
N ALA A 55 -6.47 2.71 18.88
CA ALA A 55 -5.04 2.50 18.97
C ALA A 55 -4.55 2.79 20.39
N LYS A 56 -3.43 2.16 20.76
CA LYS A 56 -2.75 2.40 22.03
C LYS A 56 -1.26 2.39 21.81
N ASN A 57 -0.56 3.31 22.46
CA ASN A 57 0.89 3.41 22.38
C ASN A 57 1.42 4.23 23.57
N PHE A 58 2.74 4.26 23.77
CA PHE A 58 3.37 5.04 24.83
C PHE A 58 3.96 6.34 24.29
N SER A 59 3.81 7.44 25.03
CA SER A 59 4.44 8.70 24.71
C SER A 59 5.96 8.61 24.86
N ASN A 60 6.67 9.35 24.00
CA ASN A 60 8.13 9.36 24.03
C ASN A 60 8.66 10.20 25.21
N ARG A 61 9.98 10.38 25.30
CA ARG A 61 10.63 11.16 26.38
C ARG A 61 10.24 12.65 26.42
N TRP A 62 9.60 13.16 25.37
CA TRP A 62 9.08 14.52 25.28
C TRP A 62 7.55 14.57 25.35
N GLY A 63 6.90 13.42 25.55
CA GLY A 63 5.46 13.36 25.61
C GLY A 63 4.75 13.35 24.26
N GLU A 64 5.47 13.29 23.14
CA GLU A 64 4.85 13.22 21.80
C GLU A 64 4.46 11.76 21.48
N ILE A 65 3.31 11.60 20.84
CA ILE A 65 2.84 10.32 20.31
C ILE A 65 2.00 10.54 19.05
N ASN A 66 2.17 9.66 18.06
CA ASN A 66 1.40 9.69 16.81
C ASN A 66 0.66 8.37 16.63
N PHE A 67 -0.59 8.48 16.19
CA PHE A 67 -1.43 7.37 15.80
C PHE A 67 -1.83 7.51 14.34
N THR A 68 -1.98 6.39 13.65
CA THR A 68 -2.59 6.34 12.32
C THR A 68 -3.78 5.40 12.42
N LEU A 69 -4.97 5.92 12.11
CA LEU A 69 -6.21 5.16 12.08
C LEU A 69 -6.74 5.14 10.65
N ASP A 70 -7.13 3.96 10.17
CA ASP A 70 -7.84 3.80 8.90
C ASP A 70 -9.33 3.99 9.17
N ILE A 71 -9.87 5.18 8.85
CA ILE A 71 -11.27 5.55 9.11
C ILE A 71 -11.90 5.99 7.79
N GLU A 72 -13.13 5.53 7.50
CA GLU A 72 -13.82 5.82 6.22
C GLU A 72 -14.89 6.92 6.32
N LYS A 73 -15.28 7.29 7.54
CA LYS A 73 -16.39 8.21 7.82
C LYS A 73 -15.98 9.23 8.86
N ASN A 74 -16.78 10.28 9.00
CA ASN A 74 -16.56 11.24 10.07
C ASN A 74 -16.69 10.57 11.44
N PHE A 75 -15.91 11.05 12.40
CA PHE A 75 -15.74 10.39 13.69
C PHE A 75 -15.60 11.39 14.83
N ASN A 76 -15.99 10.97 16.03
CA ASN A 76 -15.67 11.65 17.28
C ASN A 76 -14.53 10.91 17.98
N LEU A 77 -13.83 11.61 18.88
CA LEU A 77 -12.62 11.09 19.49
C LEU A 77 -12.71 10.97 21.01
N LYS A 78 -12.18 9.89 21.56
CA LYS A 78 -11.99 9.73 23.00
C LYS A 78 -10.55 9.31 23.27
N ILE A 79 -9.87 10.15 24.05
CA ILE A 79 -8.47 9.94 24.43
C ILE A 79 -8.41 9.63 25.92
N PHE A 80 -7.70 8.55 26.24
CA PHE A 80 -7.34 8.18 27.60
C PHE A 80 -5.83 8.24 27.73
N ILE A 81 -5.35 8.89 28.78
CA ILE A 81 -3.93 8.87 29.16
C ILE A 81 -3.85 8.13 30.48
N LYS A 82 -2.96 7.14 30.54
CA LYS A 82 -2.76 6.28 31.69
C LYS A 82 -1.33 6.31 32.19
N ASN A 83 -1.17 6.30 33.50
CA ASN A 83 0.09 6.09 34.18
C ASN A 83 0.01 4.77 34.95
N GLU A 84 0.93 3.84 34.72
CA GLU A 84 0.98 2.54 35.41
C GLU A 84 -0.36 1.76 35.40
N GLY A 85 -1.17 1.95 34.35
CA GLY A 85 -2.48 1.32 34.17
C GLY A 85 -3.67 2.11 34.73
N GLU A 86 -3.44 3.14 35.54
CA GLU A 86 -4.48 4.04 36.06
C GLU A 86 -4.75 5.19 35.09
N THR A 87 -6.02 5.54 34.89
CA THR A 87 -6.40 6.63 33.96
C THR A 87 -6.20 7.98 34.64
N VAL A 88 -5.22 8.74 34.19
CA VAL A 88 -4.92 10.09 34.70
C VAL A 88 -5.72 11.17 33.96
N ILE A 89 -5.98 10.99 32.66
CA ILE A 89 -6.83 11.89 31.88
C ILE A 89 -7.80 11.09 31.04
N LYS A 90 -9.04 11.57 31.00
CA LYS A 90 -10.07 11.11 30.07
C LYS A 90 -10.69 12.33 29.40
N LYS A 91 -10.43 12.48 28.10
CA LYS A 91 -11.01 13.56 27.29
C LYS A 91 -11.82 12.97 26.15
N GLN A 92 -13.04 13.48 25.98
CA GLN A 92 -13.90 13.17 24.84
C GLN A 92 -14.09 14.47 24.04
N TYR A 93 -13.94 14.34 22.73
CA TYR A 93 -14.15 15.38 21.74
C TYR A 93 -15.37 14.98 20.94
N ASP A 94 -16.45 15.76 21.11
CA ASP A 94 -17.73 15.52 20.43
C ASP A 94 -17.82 16.26 19.08
N GLU A 95 -16.70 16.83 18.63
CA GLU A 95 -16.54 17.40 17.29
C GLU A 95 -16.47 16.29 16.24
N ASN A 96 -17.16 16.53 15.12
CA ASN A 96 -17.28 15.60 14.02
C ASN A 96 -16.09 15.79 13.05
N TYR A 97 -14.98 15.09 13.30
CA TYR A 97 -13.78 15.16 12.48
C TYR A 97 -13.96 14.42 11.16
N GLU A 98 -13.36 14.94 10.08
CA GLU A 98 -13.41 14.26 8.77
C GLU A 98 -12.31 13.19 8.68
N ALA A 99 -12.61 12.09 7.98
CA ALA A 99 -11.62 11.05 7.72
C ALA A 99 -10.46 11.61 6.87
N GLY A 100 -9.23 11.26 7.22
CA GLY A 100 -8.03 11.71 6.52
C GLY A 100 -7.42 13.01 7.02
N GLU A 101 -8.04 13.67 8.02
CA GLU A 101 -7.48 14.87 8.64
C GLU A 101 -6.28 14.57 9.56
N ASP A 102 -5.32 15.49 9.59
CA ASP A 102 -4.24 15.48 10.56
C ASP A 102 -4.68 16.24 11.82
N LEU A 103 -4.88 15.52 12.93
CA LEU A 103 -5.38 16.08 14.18
C LEU A 103 -4.26 16.23 15.21
N PHE A 104 -4.24 17.38 15.89
CA PHE A 104 -3.26 17.70 16.92
C PHE A 104 -3.95 18.01 18.24
N PHE A 105 -3.60 17.29 19.30
CA PHE A 105 -4.14 17.49 20.64
C PHE A 105 -3.03 17.70 21.67
N GLU A 106 -3.20 18.67 22.55
CA GLU A 106 -2.35 18.85 23.72
C GLU A 106 -3.15 18.51 24.98
N LEU A 107 -2.69 17.51 25.73
CA LEU A 107 -3.38 16.94 26.88
C LEU A 107 -2.41 16.70 28.03
N MET A 108 -2.44 17.59 29.03
CA MET A 108 -1.60 17.52 30.23
C MET A 108 -2.46 17.30 31.49
N PRO A 109 -2.00 16.49 32.46
CA PRO A 109 -2.63 16.42 33.77
C PRO A 109 -2.49 17.75 34.49
N ASP A 110 -3.42 18.02 35.41
CA ASP A 110 -3.39 19.25 36.19
C ASP A 110 -2.05 19.40 36.94
N GLY A 111 -1.44 20.57 36.81
CA GLY A 111 -0.16 20.89 37.46
C GLY A 111 1.10 20.37 36.78
N MET A 112 1.01 19.84 35.56
CA MET A 112 2.17 19.47 34.74
C MET A 112 2.34 20.41 33.54
N GLU A 113 3.59 20.67 33.15
CA GLU A 113 3.94 21.47 31.98
C GLU A 113 4.55 20.58 30.87
N PRO A 114 4.36 20.93 29.59
CA PRO A 114 4.98 20.22 28.48
C PRO A 114 6.51 20.23 28.59
N VAL A 115 7.12 19.07 28.33
CA VAL A 115 8.57 18.98 28.22
C VAL A 115 9.02 19.57 26.89
N VAL A 116 9.60 20.76 26.94
CA VAL A 116 10.07 21.46 25.73
C VAL A 116 11.22 20.68 25.08
N LYS A 117 11.03 20.32 23.81
CA LYS A 117 12.07 19.68 23.01
C LYS A 117 13.17 20.70 22.67
N PRO A 118 14.45 20.34 22.77
CA PRO A 118 15.53 21.27 22.43
C PRO A 118 15.49 21.65 20.94
N ALA A 119 15.65 22.94 20.64
CA ALA A 119 15.56 23.49 19.28
C ALA A 119 16.50 22.83 18.26
N TRP A 120 17.69 22.37 18.70
CA TRP A 120 18.67 21.68 17.87
C TRP A 120 18.24 20.29 17.38
N MET A 121 17.08 19.80 17.80
CA MET A 121 16.56 18.49 17.44
C MET A 121 15.46 18.54 16.36
N PHE A 122 15.07 19.73 15.91
CA PHE A 122 14.23 19.91 14.74
C PHE A 122 15.14 20.02 13.49
N PRO A 123 14.90 19.25 12.42
CA PRO A 123 15.49 19.58 11.13
C PRO A 123 15.02 20.98 10.77
N ALA A 124 15.93 21.86 10.33
CA ALA A 124 15.60 23.22 9.90
C ALA A 124 14.36 23.17 8.99
N GLN A 125 13.22 23.64 9.50
CA GLN A 125 12.05 23.84 8.66
C GLN A 125 12.45 24.92 7.65
N PRO A 126 12.13 24.77 6.35
CA PRO A 126 12.22 25.90 5.44
C PRO A 126 11.33 27.00 6.02
N GLU A 127 11.92 28.18 6.26
CA GLU A 127 11.21 29.34 6.76
C GLU A 127 10.01 29.59 5.85
N THR A 128 8.83 29.22 6.36
CA THR A 128 7.59 29.63 5.76
C THR A 128 7.37 31.01 6.35
N SER A 129 7.63 32.05 5.56
CA SER A 129 7.33 33.42 5.95
C SER A 129 5.83 33.51 6.23
N ASN A 130 5.45 33.35 7.50
CA ASN A 130 4.18 33.86 7.97
C ASN A 130 4.29 35.37 7.93
N GLU A 131 3.71 35.99 6.90
CA GLU A 131 3.28 37.38 6.98
C GLU A 131 2.26 37.46 8.12
N THR A 132 2.76 37.91 9.27
CA THR A 132 1.95 38.42 10.37
C THR A 132 1.15 39.61 9.82
N ILE A 133 -0.15 39.43 9.62
CA ILE A 133 -1.07 40.57 9.46
C ILE A 133 -1.19 41.21 10.85
N GLU A 134 -0.28 42.14 11.15
CA GLU A 134 -0.43 43.03 12.29
C GLU A 134 -1.52 44.06 12.00
N ASN A 135 -2.41 44.19 12.98
CA ASN A 135 -3.47 45.17 13.03
C ASN A 135 -2.86 46.57 13.17
N ILE A 136 -3.31 47.48 12.32
CA ILE A 136 -2.81 48.84 12.12
C ILE A 136 -3.07 49.71 13.36
N THR A 137 -2.03 50.33 13.92
CA THR A 137 -2.10 51.74 14.40
C THR A 137 -0.72 52.40 14.39
N GLU A 138 -0.67 53.61 13.83
CA GLU A 138 0.47 54.43 13.43
C GLU A 138 1.49 54.77 14.55
N THR A 139 2.80 54.80 14.24
CA THR A 139 3.62 56.04 14.32
C THR A 139 5.01 55.90 13.66
N ASN A 140 5.43 56.96 12.95
CA ASN A 140 6.66 57.18 12.17
C ASN A 140 8.00 56.85 12.88
N SER A 141 8.98 56.29 12.13
CA SER A 141 10.26 56.98 11.82
C SER A 141 11.21 56.13 10.92
N THR A 142 11.83 56.85 10.00
CA THR A 142 12.72 56.63 8.84
C THR A 142 14.00 55.75 8.97
N GLU A 143 14.35 55.10 7.83
CA GLU A 143 15.67 54.68 7.25
C GLU A 143 16.66 53.79 8.04
N GLU A 144 17.04 52.62 7.47
CA GLU A 144 18.28 52.48 6.68
C GLU A 144 18.36 51.13 5.93
N VAL A 145 18.99 51.18 4.76
CA VAL A 145 19.26 50.12 3.77
C VAL A 145 20.51 49.34 4.17
N ILE A 146 20.56 48.01 3.95
CA ILE A 146 21.76 47.28 3.47
C ILE A 146 21.29 46.02 2.72
N GLU A 147 21.62 45.98 1.43
CA GLU A 147 21.71 44.78 0.59
C GLU A 147 22.98 44.00 0.96
N GLU A 148 22.89 42.68 1.11
CA GLU A 148 24.02 41.80 0.82
C GLU A 148 23.54 40.60 0.00
N THR A 149 23.89 40.64 -1.27
CA THR A 149 23.96 39.49 -2.17
C THR A 149 25.32 38.85 -1.94
N THR A 150 25.43 37.51 -1.92
CA THR A 150 26.16 36.68 -2.92
C THR A 150 26.48 35.29 -2.33
N GLU A 151 26.19 34.28 -3.16
CA GLU A 151 27.09 33.19 -3.55
C GLU A 151 26.73 31.74 -3.18
N GLU A 152 26.64 30.97 -4.27
CA GLU A 152 26.38 29.54 -4.40
C GLU A 152 27.53 28.71 -3.83
N GLY A 153 27.19 27.56 -3.24
CA GLY A 153 28.16 26.55 -2.81
C GLY A 153 27.54 25.16 -2.82
N GLU A 154 27.94 24.38 -3.82
CA GLU A 154 27.47 23.04 -4.15
C GLU A 154 27.61 22.00 -3.02
N GLY A 155 26.61 21.12 -2.92
CA GLY A 155 26.80 19.67 -2.84
C GLY A 155 27.39 19.06 -1.57
N ILE A 156 26.51 18.61 -0.66
CA ILE A 156 26.73 17.34 0.04
C ILE A 156 25.42 16.55 0.07
N LEU A 157 25.34 15.54 -0.80
CA LEU A 157 24.33 14.48 -0.80
C LEU A 157 24.47 13.62 0.47
N ALA A 158 23.87 14.07 1.57
CA ALA A 158 23.63 13.21 2.73
C ALA A 158 22.36 12.38 2.49
N ILE A 159 22.50 11.32 1.69
CA ILE A 159 21.48 10.28 1.51
C ILE A 159 21.32 9.54 2.85
N THR A 160 20.42 10.06 3.68
CA THR A 160 19.96 9.38 4.89
C THR A 160 18.64 8.68 4.57
N GLY A 161 18.56 7.38 4.86
CA GLY A 161 17.48 6.45 4.47
C GLY A 161 16.08 6.75 5.01
N LYS A 162 15.82 7.95 5.55
CA LYS A 162 14.49 8.47 5.89
C LYS A 162 13.91 9.42 4.83
N ALA A 163 14.69 9.82 3.83
CA ALA A 163 14.19 10.63 2.73
C ALA A 163 13.32 9.84 1.74
N ILE A 164 13.43 8.50 1.71
CA ILE A 164 12.63 7.68 0.80
C ILE A 164 11.17 7.57 1.27
N GLU A 165 10.88 7.59 2.57
CA GLU A 165 9.48 7.57 3.05
C GLU A 165 8.74 8.86 2.66
N LYS A 166 9.36 10.03 2.84
CA LYS A 166 8.75 11.32 2.44
C LYS A 166 8.70 11.54 0.94
N ILE A 167 9.66 11.03 0.17
CA ILE A 167 9.60 11.11 -1.30
C ILE A 167 8.53 10.16 -1.85
N THR A 168 8.29 9.02 -1.21
CA THR A 168 7.20 8.11 -1.61
C THR A 168 5.84 8.72 -1.28
N GLU A 169 5.67 9.37 -0.12
CA GLU A 169 4.43 10.09 0.22
C GLU A 169 4.16 11.31 -0.69
N LYS A 170 5.21 12.06 -1.08
CA LYS A 170 5.04 13.22 -1.99
C LYS A 170 4.86 12.84 -3.46
N ILE A 171 5.29 11.66 -3.89
CA ILE A 171 5.04 11.18 -5.27
C ILE A 171 3.65 10.52 -5.36
N PHE A 172 3.13 9.96 -4.26
CA PHE A 172 1.76 9.45 -4.15
C PHE A 172 0.74 10.53 -3.73
N VAL A 173 0.92 11.77 -4.18
CA VAL A 173 -0.17 12.76 -4.16
C VAL A 173 -1.31 12.19 -5.01
N LYS A 174 -2.56 12.27 -4.52
CA LYS A 174 -3.81 11.78 -5.16
C LYS A 174 -3.84 12.03 -6.69
N ASN A 175 -3.24 13.13 -7.15
CA ASN A 175 -3.14 13.51 -8.55
C ASN A 175 -2.21 12.60 -9.37
N THR A 176 -1.01 12.25 -8.88
CA THR A 176 -0.04 11.42 -9.62
C THR A 176 -0.57 10.01 -9.86
N LEU A 177 -1.27 9.44 -8.88
CA LEU A 177 -1.91 8.13 -9.01
C LEU A 177 -3.00 8.15 -10.09
N TYR A 178 -3.76 9.25 -10.18
CA TYR A 178 -4.74 9.47 -11.24
C TYR A 178 -4.09 9.57 -12.63
N TYR A 179 -2.94 10.23 -12.74
CA TYR A 179 -2.18 10.29 -14.00
C TYR A 179 -1.62 8.94 -14.41
N VAL A 180 -1.04 8.17 -13.49
CA VAL A 180 -0.51 6.82 -13.76
C VAL A 180 -1.64 5.87 -14.17
N LEU A 181 -2.77 5.89 -13.45
CA LEU A 181 -3.95 5.12 -13.81
C LEU A 181 -4.52 5.53 -15.17
N GLY A 182 -4.55 6.84 -15.45
CA GLY A 182 -4.94 7.39 -16.74
C GLY A 182 -4.06 6.90 -17.88
N ILE A 183 -2.74 6.88 -17.71
CA ILE A 183 -1.78 6.37 -18.71
C ILE A 183 -1.98 4.87 -18.94
N ILE A 184 -2.25 4.08 -17.90
CA ILE A 184 -2.51 2.63 -18.05
C ILE A 184 -3.80 2.39 -18.83
N VAL A 185 -4.87 3.13 -18.53
CA VAL A 185 -6.15 3.02 -19.24
C VAL A 185 -6.01 3.47 -20.69
N LEU A 186 -5.32 4.59 -20.93
CA LEU A 186 -5.09 5.13 -22.28
C LEU A 186 -4.20 4.20 -23.11
N GLY A 187 -3.11 3.71 -22.51
CA GLY A 187 -2.21 2.73 -23.12
C GLY A 187 -2.93 1.42 -23.42
N GLY A 188 -3.76 0.94 -22.49
CA GLY A 188 -4.64 -0.23 -22.70
C GLY A 188 -5.59 -0.04 -23.87
N MET A 189 -6.23 1.13 -23.99
CA MET A 189 -7.08 1.47 -25.15
C MET A 189 -6.32 1.49 -26.47
N ILE A 190 -5.11 2.07 -26.50
CA ILE A 190 -4.27 2.14 -27.71
C ILE A 190 -3.83 0.74 -28.14
N VAL A 191 -3.28 -0.06 -27.23
CA VAL A 191 -2.83 -1.45 -27.49
C VAL A 191 -4.01 -2.32 -27.94
N PHE A 192 -5.18 -2.16 -27.32
CA PHE A 192 -6.39 -2.87 -27.70
C PHE A 192 -6.91 -2.45 -29.09
N GLY A 193 -6.88 -1.15 -29.40
CA GLY A 193 -7.23 -0.61 -30.72
C GLY A 193 -6.32 -1.11 -31.84
N LEU A 194 -5.01 -1.20 -31.57
CA LEU A 194 -4.01 -1.73 -32.52
C LEU A 194 -4.18 -3.25 -32.73
N LYS A 195 -4.40 -4.04 -31.67
CA LYS A 195 -4.71 -5.48 -31.79
C LYS A 195 -6.03 -5.76 -32.54
N LEU A 196 -6.98 -4.83 -32.49
CA LEU A 196 -8.24 -4.93 -33.25
C LEU A 196 -8.05 -4.69 -34.75
N LYS A 197 -7.10 -3.83 -35.15
CA LYS A 197 -6.78 -3.58 -36.58
C LYS A 197 -5.93 -4.70 -37.19
N ASN A 198 -5.05 -5.33 -36.40
CA ASN A 198 -4.15 -6.38 -36.89
C ASN A 198 -4.73 -7.81 -36.81
N LYS A 199 -6.06 -7.97 -36.69
CA LYS A 199 -6.63 -9.30 -36.92
C LYS A 199 -6.45 -9.62 -38.39
N PRO A 200 -5.73 -10.70 -38.77
CA PRO A 200 -5.75 -11.15 -40.15
C PRO A 200 -7.22 -11.34 -40.49
N LYS A 201 -7.64 -10.77 -41.63
CA LYS A 201 -8.94 -11.10 -42.22
C LYS A 201 -8.96 -12.62 -42.29
N LYS A 202 -9.73 -13.26 -41.41
CA LYS A 202 -10.12 -14.67 -41.58
C LYS A 202 -11.11 -14.71 -42.73
N GLU A 203 -10.59 -14.44 -43.92
CA GLU A 203 -11.11 -15.07 -45.12
C GLU A 203 -10.84 -16.59 -44.93
N GLU A 204 -11.80 -17.43 -45.30
CA GLU A 204 -11.72 -18.90 -45.25
C GLU A 204 -12.00 -19.60 -43.89
N TYR A 205 -13.26 -19.57 -43.45
CA TYR A 205 -13.82 -20.69 -42.68
C TYR A 205 -15.13 -21.25 -43.28
N PHE A 206 -15.48 -20.86 -44.50
CA PHE A 206 -16.69 -21.36 -45.19
C PHE A 206 -16.42 -22.42 -46.26
N ASN A 207 -15.19 -22.91 -46.41
CA ASN A 207 -14.84 -23.99 -47.33
C ASN A 207 -14.17 -25.18 -46.63
N LYS A 208 -14.65 -25.56 -45.44
CA LYS A 208 -14.32 -26.89 -44.90
C LYS A 208 -15.36 -27.86 -45.44
N GLU A 209 -15.01 -28.58 -46.50
CA GLU A 209 -15.81 -29.72 -46.96
C GLU A 209 -16.15 -30.60 -45.76
N ILE A 210 -17.44 -30.75 -45.50
CA ILE A 210 -17.95 -31.63 -44.46
C ILE A 210 -17.68 -33.05 -44.96
N LYS A 211 -16.49 -33.58 -44.69
CA LYS A 211 -16.21 -35.01 -44.83
C LYS A 211 -17.08 -35.71 -43.80
N ILE A 212 -18.11 -36.40 -44.27
CA ILE A 212 -18.97 -37.26 -43.46
C ILE A 212 -18.11 -38.44 -43.01
N LYS A 213 -17.39 -38.27 -41.90
CA LYS A 213 -16.69 -39.36 -41.21
C LYS A 213 -17.72 -40.28 -40.58
N LYS A 214 -17.54 -41.59 -40.71
CA LYS A 214 -18.41 -42.57 -40.06
C LYS A 214 -18.22 -42.48 -38.54
N LEU A 215 -19.28 -42.69 -37.76
CA LEU A 215 -19.25 -42.67 -36.29
C LEU A 215 -18.18 -43.60 -35.67
N SER A 216 -17.76 -44.64 -36.39
CA SER A 216 -16.68 -45.54 -36.00
C SER A 216 -15.30 -44.86 -35.99
N GLU A 217 -15.04 -43.95 -36.93
CA GLU A 217 -13.77 -43.21 -37.02
C GLU A 217 -13.68 -42.13 -35.94
N LEU A 218 -14.79 -41.46 -35.64
CA LEU A 218 -14.87 -40.49 -34.53
C LEU A 218 -14.61 -41.16 -33.17
N ARG A 219 -15.06 -42.41 -32.97
CA ARG A 219 -14.79 -43.17 -31.74
C ARG A 219 -13.34 -43.63 -31.64
N ALA A 220 -12.71 -43.97 -32.77
CA ALA A 220 -11.30 -44.34 -32.81
C ALA A 220 -10.40 -43.13 -32.53
N GLU A 221 -10.68 -41.99 -33.16
CA GLU A 221 -9.97 -40.71 -32.94
C GLU A 221 -10.13 -40.22 -31.49
N GLN A 222 -11.34 -40.32 -30.91
CA GLN A 222 -11.56 -40.03 -29.49
C GLN A 222 -10.87 -41.01 -28.54
N ALA A 223 -10.68 -42.27 -28.94
CA ALA A 223 -9.96 -43.26 -28.13
C ALA A 223 -8.45 -43.01 -28.15
N GLU A 224 -7.89 -42.61 -29.30
CA GLU A 224 -6.49 -42.19 -29.43
C GLU A 224 -6.22 -40.88 -28.71
N GLU A 225 -7.10 -39.89 -28.81
CA GLU A 225 -6.98 -38.63 -28.04
C GLU A 225 -7.00 -38.87 -26.52
N ARG A 226 -7.82 -39.83 -26.04
CA ARG A 226 -7.84 -40.21 -24.62
C ARG A 226 -6.55 -40.87 -24.19
N LYS A 227 -6.00 -41.81 -24.98
CA LYS A 227 -4.71 -42.44 -24.68
C LYS A 227 -3.56 -41.43 -24.62
N ASN A 228 -3.47 -40.54 -25.60
CA ASN A 228 -2.43 -39.50 -25.62
C ASN A 228 -2.57 -38.53 -24.44
N LYS A 229 -3.79 -38.24 -24.01
CA LYS A 229 -4.04 -37.39 -22.83
C LYS A 229 -3.67 -38.09 -21.53
N ASP A 230 -3.96 -39.38 -21.42
CA ASP A 230 -3.62 -40.18 -20.23
C ASP A 230 -2.10 -40.35 -20.10
N GLU A 231 -1.37 -40.59 -21.21
CA GLU A 231 0.10 -40.63 -21.25
C GLU A 231 0.72 -39.27 -20.85
N ALA A 232 0.19 -38.16 -21.35
CA ALA A 232 0.65 -36.81 -20.98
C ALA A 232 0.38 -36.46 -19.51
N ILE A 233 -0.71 -36.99 -18.93
CA ILE A 233 -1.02 -36.84 -17.50
C ILE A 233 -0.04 -37.68 -16.66
N GLU A 234 0.31 -38.88 -17.12
CA GLU A 234 1.23 -39.76 -16.43
C GLU A 234 2.67 -39.20 -16.41
N GLU A 235 3.18 -38.71 -17.54
CA GLU A 235 4.49 -38.05 -17.63
C GLU A 235 4.59 -36.79 -16.73
N LYS A 236 3.53 -35.97 -16.72
CA LYS A 236 3.44 -34.81 -15.81
C LYS A 236 3.35 -35.23 -14.34
N SER A 237 2.74 -36.35 -14.02
CA SER A 237 2.68 -36.86 -12.65
C SER A 237 4.04 -37.37 -12.15
N GLN A 238 4.86 -37.96 -13.03
CA GLN A 238 6.20 -38.43 -12.70
C GLN A 238 7.16 -37.26 -12.46
N SER A 239 7.12 -36.24 -13.32
CA SER A 239 7.95 -35.02 -13.14
C SER A 239 7.62 -34.25 -11.85
N LEU A 240 6.35 -34.23 -11.43
CA LEU A 240 5.96 -33.66 -10.13
C LEU A 240 6.55 -34.43 -8.95
N LYS A 241 6.49 -35.78 -8.98
CA LYS A 241 7.08 -36.62 -7.93
C LYS A 241 8.60 -36.43 -7.82
N GLU A 242 9.30 -36.36 -8.95
CA GLU A 242 10.75 -36.11 -8.94
C GLU A 242 11.11 -34.72 -8.38
N ALA A 243 10.29 -33.69 -8.66
CA ALA A 243 10.50 -32.36 -8.12
C ALA A 243 10.26 -32.30 -6.60
N GLU A 244 9.24 -33.01 -6.10
CA GLU A 244 8.95 -33.14 -4.67
C GLU A 244 10.08 -33.86 -3.92
N GLU A 245 10.61 -34.95 -4.47
CA GLU A 245 11.74 -35.67 -3.88
C GLU A 245 13.02 -34.82 -3.81
N LYS A 246 13.30 -34.02 -4.85
CA LYS A 246 14.45 -33.10 -4.87
C LYS A 246 14.30 -32.01 -3.80
N LEU A 247 13.12 -31.41 -3.67
CA LEU A 247 12.84 -30.44 -2.61
C LEU A 247 13.05 -31.03 -1.22
N LYS A 248 12.57 -32.25 -1.00
CA LYS A 248 12.75 -32.93 0.29
C LYS A 248 14.22 -33.16 0.61
N LYS A 249 15.02 -33.62 -0.35
CA LYS A 249 16.48 -33.81 -0.17
C LYS A 249 17.21 -32.50 0.17
N ILE A 250 16.86 -31.40 -0.50
CA ILE A 250 17.46 -30.08 -0.23
C ILE A 250 17.08 -29.58 1.17
N GLN A 251 15.82 -29.78 1.60
CA GLN A 251 15.39 -29.43 2.96
C GLN A 251 16.12 -30.22 4.04
N GLU A 252 16.34 -31.53 3.82
CA GLU A 252 17.14 -32.38 4.69
C GLU A 252 18.61 -31.92 4.74
N GLU A 253 19.19 -31.55 3.59
CA GLU A 253 20.58 -31.06 3.50
C GLU A 253 20.79 -29.75 4.29
N ILE A 254 19.85 -28.80 4.24
CA ILE A 254 19.88 -27.57 5.06
C ILE A 254 19.84 -27.89 6.55
N SER A 255 18.99 -28.84 6.96
CA SER A 255 18.88 -29.21 8.38
C SER A 255 20.18 -29.78 8.95
N SER A 256 21.04 -30.33 8.07
CA SER A 256 22.34 -30.90 8.42
C SER A 256 23.51 -29.91 8.34
N LEU A 257 23.35 -28.74 7.72
CA LEU A 257 24.42 -27.79 7.46
C LEU A 257 24.48 -26.66 8.50
N LYS A 258 25.58 -26.57 9.25
CA LYS A 258 25.93 -25.42 10.10
C LYS A 258 26.89 -24.48 9.37
N GLY A 259 26.37 -23.43 8.74
CA GLY A 259 27.16 -22.35 8.15
C GLY A 259 26.33 -21.35 7.33
N LYS A 260 26.42 -20.05 7.63
CA LYS A 260 25.56 -18.99 7.08
C LYS A 260 25.60 -18.86 5.55
N ASP A 261 26.75 -19.11 4.91
CA ASP A 261 26.92 -18.87 3.47
C ASP A 261 26.43 -20.02 2.58
N ARG A 262 26.37 -21.25 3.11
CA ARG A 262 25.77 -22.39 2.38
C ARG A 262 24.26 -22.43 2.58
N GLU A 263 23.80 -22.00 3.75
CA GLU A 263 22.38 -21.89 4.08
C GLU A 263 21.63 -20.92 3.16
N THR A 264 22.24 -19.79 2.81
CA THR A 264 21.63 -18.80 1.90
C THR A 264 21.49 -19.31 0.47
N LYS A 265 22.50 -20.02 -0.06
CA LYS A 265 22.45 -20.63 -1.39
C LYS A 265 21.39 -21.72 -1.49
N LEU A 266 21.31 -22.61 -0.50
CA LEU A 266 20.30 -23.67 -0.47
C LEU A 266 18.89 -23.11 -0.27
N LYS A 267 18.72 -22.02 0.49
CA LYS A 267 17.43 -21.30 0.59
C LYS A 267 16.99 -20.71 -0.74
N GLN A 268 17.90 -20.17 -1.54
CA GLN A 268 17.60 -19.68 -2.89
C GLN A 268 17.19 -20.83 -3.82
N GLU A 269 17.88 -21.96 -3.76
CA GLU A 269 17.55 -23.14 -4.56
C GLU A 269 16.16 -23.71 -4.21
N ILE A 270 15.74 -23.69 -2.94
CA ILE A 270 14.36 -24.05 -2.54
C ILE A 270 13.34 -23.11 -3.18
N ILE A 271 13.56 -21.80 -3.14
CA ILE A 271 12.62 -20.82 -3.70
C ILE A 271 12.45 -21.04 -5.21
N GLU A 272 13.54 -21.37 -5.92
CA GLU A 272 13.48 -21.69 -7.34
C GLU A 272 12.72 -22.98 -7.61
N LYS A 273 12.98 -24.04 -6.82
CA LYS A 273 12.31 -25.34 -6.97
C LYS A 273 10.83 -25.29 -6.59
N GLU A 274 10.45 -24.53 -5.56
CA GLU A 274 9.05 -24.26 -5.21
C GLU A 274 8.33 -23.50 -6.33
N ARG A 275 9.01 -22.53 -6.96
CA ARG A 275 8.46 -21.81 -8.12
C ARG A 275 8.28 -22.73 -9.33
N GLU A 276 9.23 -23.63 -9.59
CA GLU A 276 9.09 -24.66 -10.65
C GLU A 276 7.92 -25.60 -10.36
N LEU A 277 7.76 -26.06 -9.12
CA LEU A 277 6.64 -26.91 -8.71
C LEU A 277 5.30 -26.20 -8.88
N MET A 278 5.20 -24.91 -8.50
CA MET A 278 3.99 -24.11 -8.72
C MET A 278 3.67 -23.95 -10.21
N LYS A 279 4.68 -23.78 -11.09
CA LYS A 279 4.46 -23.73 -12.54
C LYS A 279 3.88 -25.05 -13.05
N LEU A 280 4.49 -26.18 -12.68
CA LEU A 280 4.02 -27.51 -13.09
C LEU A 280 2.61 -27.82 -12.54
N ARG A 281 2.28 -27.35 -11.34
CA ARG A 281 0.96 -27.53 -10.71
C ARG A 281 -0.11 -26.64 -11.34
N ASN A 282 0.22 -25.41 -11.72
CA ASN A 282 -0.73 -24.48 -12.36
C ASN A 282 -1.00 -24.85 -13.83
N GLU A 283 -0.07 -25.53 -14.49
CA GLU A 283 -0.28 -26.09 -15.85
C GLU A 283 -1.24 -27.30 -15.88
N LYS A 284 -1.80 -27.68 -14.73
CA LYS A 284 -2.81 -28.73 -14.56
C LYS A 284 -4.25 -28.22 -14.75
N TYR A 285 -4.46 -26.90 -14.84
CA TYR A 285 -5.76 -26.23 -15.02
C TYR A 285 -5.75 -25.30 -16.23
#